data_AF-F0JA44-F1
#
_entry.id   AF-F0JA44-F1
#
_cell.length_a   1.000
_cell.length_b   1.000
_cell.length_c   1.000
_cell.angle_alpha   90.00
_cell.angle_beta   90.00
_cell.angle_gamma   90.00
#
_symmetry.space_group_name_H-M   'P 1'
#
loop_
_entity.id
_entity.type
_entity.pdbx_description
1 polymer ?
#
loop_
_entity_poly.entity_id
_entity_poly.type
_entity_poly.pdbx_seq_one_letter_code
_entity_poly.pdbx_strand_id
1 'polypeptide(L)'
;MNLQSAILLAALLNSQMDLYDTTADSRSDEEGNYDDDYSSGETEDSARNFGPLGLRVVHVAVNMTVTYATYGNNETCKESQFMGNWTRHSQCLMPCNTDYPQPCTSLTNATCICIPRNDVPSVGVCAVQGIPLGNSDYNETKACR
;
A
#
# COMPACT_ATOMS: atom_id res chain seq x y z
N MET A 1 21.26 35.62 -3.08
CA MET A 1 19.89 35.10 -3.23
C MET A 1 19.84 34.37 -4.56
N ASN A 2 19.89 33.04 -4.54
CA ASN A 2 20.19 32.22 -5.72
C ASN A 2 18.93 31.59 -6.32
N LEU A 3 18.84 31.76 -7.64
CA LEU A 3 17.69 31.54 -8.50
C LEU A 3 17.65 30.10 -9.04
N GLN A 4 17.76 29.09 -8.17
CA GLN A 4 17.65 27.67 -8.55
C GLN A 4 16.43 26.96 -7.96
N SER A 5 15.53 27.69 -7.31
CA SER A 5 14.44 27.11 -6.51
C SER A 5 13.05 27.17 -7.14
N ALA A 6 12.92 27.15 -8.48
CA ALA A 6 11.62 27.34 -9.13
C ALA A 6 11.35 26.55 -10.44
N ILE A 7 12.11 25.49 -10.78
CA ILE A 7 11.92 24.75 -12.05
C ILE A 7 11.83 23.22 -11.79
N LEU A 8 10.96 22.81 -10.87
CA LEU A 8 10.61 21.40 -10.70
C LEU A 8 9.11 21.20 -10.37
N LEU A 9 8.26 21.99 -11.03
CA LEU A 9 6.79 21.95 -10.90
C LEU A 9 6.06 21.79 -12.24
N ALA A 10 6.73 21.34 -13.31
CA ALA A 10 6.12 21.25 -14.64
C ALA A 10 6.59 20.05 -15.48
N ALA A 11 6.43 18.81 -14.97
CA ALA A 11 6.83 17.61 -15.72
C ALA A 11 5.84 16.43 -15.65
N LEU A 12 4.53 16.67 -15.54
CA LEU A 12 3.52 15.59 -15.62
C LEU A 12 2.31 15.89 -16.51
N LEU A 13 2.43 16.81 -17.47
CA LEU A 13 1.41 16.98 -18.51
C LEU A 13 2.07 17.17 -19.88
N ASN A 14 1.65 16.34 -20.84
CA ASN A 14 1.75 16.48 -22.31
C ASN A 14 2.72 15.53 -23.05
N SER A 15 2.14 14.44 -23.57
CA SER A 15 2.50 13.77 -24.84
C SER A 15 1.18 13.16 -25.37
N GLN A 16 0.33 13.95 -26.03
CA GLN A 16 0.12 14.16 -27.48
C GLN A 16 -0.20 12.91 -28.34
N MET A 17 -1.35 13.05 -29.05
CA MET A 17 -1.74 12.57 -30.41
C MET A 17 -1.78 11.05 -30.66
N ASP A 18 -2.83 10.47 -31.26
CA ASP A 18 -3.33 10.70 -32.63
C ASP A 18 -4.89 10.63 -32.70
N LEU A 19 -5.59 11.58 -33.30
CA LEU A 19 -5.97 11.70 -34.72
C LEU A 19 -6.78 10.50 -35.29
N TYR A 20 -8.12 10.59 -35.26
CA TYR A 20 -8.96 10.12 -36.38
C TYR A 20 -10.29 10.88 -36.42
N ASP A 21 -10.59 11.42 -37.61
CA ASP A 21 -11.86 11.99 -38.04
C ASP A 21 -12.47 11.00 -39.03
N THR A 22 -13.72 10.59 -38.84
CA THR A 22 -14.55 10.02 -39.92
C THR A 22 -16.02 10.25 -39.57
N THR A 23 -16.69 11.03 -40.43
CA THR A 23 -18.14 11.22 -40.49
C THR A 23 -18.77 10.21 -41.45
N ALA A 24 -19.88 9.57 -41.05
CA ALA A 24 -20.97 8.96 -41.84
C ALA A 24 -21.66 7.92 -40.93
N ASP A 25 -22.82 8.21 -40.32
CA ASP A 25 -24.18 8.07 -40.82
C ASP A 25 -24.66 6.60 -41.01
N SER A 26 -25.88 6.37 -40.50
CA SER A 26 -26.87 5.35 -40.85
C SER A 26 -26.98 4.06 -40.03
N ARG A 27 -28.12 4.02 -39.31
CA ARG A 27 -28.95 2.90 -38.81
C ARG A 27 -28.64 1.51 -39.38
N SER A 28 -28.70 0.49 -38.53
CA SER A 28 -29.52 -0.73 -38.70
C SER A 28 -29.55 -1.53 -37.40
N ASP A 29 -30.74 -2.00 -37.05
CA ASP A 29 -31.05 -2.86 -35.92
C ASP A 29 -30.43 -4.26 -36.09
N GLU A 30 -29.69 -4.76 -35.10
CA GLU A 30 -29.40 -6.20 -34.98
C GLU A 30 -29.49 -6.63 -33.52
N GLU A 31 -30.45 -7.52 -33.26
CA GLU A 31 -30.62 -8.26 -32.02
C GLU A 31 -29.42 -9.18 -31.80
N GLY A 32 -28.71 -8.99 -30.70
CA GLY A 32 -27.64 -9.88 -30.24
C GLY A 32 -27.97 -10.36 -28.83
N ASN A 33 -28.54 -11.55 -28.73
CA ASN A 33 -28.68 -12.32 -27.50
C ASN A 33 -27.29 -12.78 -27.06
N TYR A 34 -26.70 -12.13 -26.06
CA TYR A 34 -25.43 -12.56 -25.46
C TYR A 34 -25.75 -13.35 -24.17
N ASP A 35 -25.59 -14.66 -24.25
CA ASP A 35 -25.60 -15.55 -23.10
C ASP A 35 -24.40 -15.25 -22.20
N ASP A 36 -24.64 -14.54 -21.09
CA ASP A 36 -23.66 -14.31 -20.02
C ASP A 36 -23.42 -15.61 -19.23
N ASP A 37 -22.64 -16.54 -19.79
CA ASP A 37 -22.05 -17.64 -19.03
C ASP A 37 -20.69 -17.18 -18.45
N TYR A 38 -20.76 -16.27 -17.48
CA TYR A 38 -19.61 -15.91 -16.64
C TYR A 38 -19.35 -17.07 -15.68
N SER A 39 -18.74 -18.13 -16.22
CA SER A 39 -18.18 -19.22 -15.45
C SER A 39 -17.04 -18.66 -14.60
N SER A 40 -17.39 -18.22 -13.38
CA SER A 40 -16.44 -17.91 -12.31
C SER A 40 -15.69 -19.19 -11.95
N GLY A 41 -14.69 -19.52 -12.75
CA GLY A 41 -13.68 -20.50 -12.44
C GLY A 41 -12.87 -19.97 -11.27
N GLU A 42 -13.35 -20.25 -10.06
CA GLU A 42 -12.54 -20.24 -8.85
C GLU A 42 -11.41 -21.24 -9.04
N THR A 43 -10.24 -20.74 -9.46
CA THR A 43 -8.99 -21.46 -9.36
C THR A 43 -8.22 -20.88 -8.18
N GLU A 44 -8.51 -21.47 -7.02
CA GLU A 44 -7.56 -21.90 -5.99
C GLU A 44 -6.36 -20.97 -5.71
N ASP A 45 -6.44 -20.27 -4.58
CA ASP A 45 -5.46 -20.40 -3.48
C ASP A 45 -3.97 -20.17 -3.78
N SER A 46 -3.64 -19.25 -4.68
CA SER A 46 -2.32 -18.61 -4.75
C SER A 46 -2.39 -17.20 -5.32
N ALA A 47 -3.38 -16.42 -4.90
CA ALA A 47 -3.29 -14.96 -4.95
C ALA A 47 -2.10 -14.54 -4.09
N ARG A 48 -0.92 -14.54 -4.72
CA ARG A 48 0.42 -14.22 -4.22
C ARG A 48 0.38 -13.51 -2.86
N ASN A 49 0.45 -14.27 -1.77
CA ASN A 49 0.39 -13.74 -0.40
C ASN A 49 1.42 -12.62 -0.24
N PHE A 50 0.97 -11.38 -0.38
CA PHE A 50 1.78 -10.18 -0.27
C PHE A 50 1.78 -9.78 1.19
N GLY A 51 2.92 -9.86 1.86
CA GLY A 51 2.98 -9.62 3.30
C GLY A 51 4.40 -9.49 3.84
N PRO A 52 4.55 -9.43 5.18
CA PRO A 52 5.83 -9.28 5.82
C PRO A 52 6.76 -10.48 5.57
N LEU A 53 8.01 -10.20 5.22
CA LEU A 53 9.05 -11.21 4.97
C LEU A 53 10.14 -11.18 6.04
N GLY A 54 10.40 -10.02 6.64
CA GLY A 54 11.38 -9.89 7.72
C GLY A 54 11.63 -8.44 8.11
N LEU A 55 12.43 -8.25 9.16
CA LEU A 55 12.90 -6.93 9.56
C LEU A 55 14.32 -6.98 10.13
N ARG A 56 14.98 -5.83 10.12
CA ARG A 56 16.21 -5.57 10.88
C ARG A 56 16.10 -4.24 11.59
N VAL A 57 16.72 -4.14 12.77
CA VAL A 57 16.78 -2.90 13.55
C VAL A 57 18.21 -2.39 13.59
N VAL A 58 18.39 -1.08 13.40
CA VAL A 58 19.68 -0.42 13.52
C VAL A 58 19.59 0.75 14.50
N HIS A 59 20.68 0.99 15.22
CA HIS A 59 20.85 2.17 16.06
C HIS A 59 21.69 3.19 15.29
N VAL A 60 21.06 4.29 14.88
CA VAL A 60 21.71 5.34 14.07
C VAL A 60 22.41 6.37 14.96
N ALA A 61 21.89 6.59 16.16
CA ALA A 61 22.51 7.41 17.21
C ALA A 61 22.03 6.93 18.60
N VAL A 62 22.58 7.54 19.66
CA VAL A 62 22.34 7.15 21.07
C VAL A 62 20.85 6.94 21.42
N ASN A 63 19.94 7.72 20.81
CA ASN A 63 18.50 7.62 21.03
C ASN A 63 17.68 7.49 19.73
N MET A 64 18.33 7.11 18.62
CA MET A 64 17.64 6.96 17.33
C MET A 64 17.75 5.53 16.84
N THR A 65 16.60 4.88 16.76
CA THR A 65 16.45 3.52 16.25
C THR A 65 15.66 3.57 14.96
N VAL A 66 16.08 2.79 13.96
CA VAL A 66 15.37 2.65 12.69
C VAL A 66 15.13 1.16 12.45
N THR A 67 13.89 0.81 12.11
CA THR A 67 13.54 -0.53 11.66
C THR A 67 13.40 -0.51 10.14
N TYR A 68 14.13 -1.40 9.47
CA TYR A 68 13.94 -1.69 8.06
C TYR A 68 13.07 -2.93 7.96
N ALA A 69 11.92 -2.82 7.31
CA ALA A 69 11.00 -3.95 7.10
C ALA A 69 10.99 -4.32 5.62
N THR A 70 11.08 -5.61 5.36
CA THR A 70 11.00 -6.22 4.04
C THR A 70 9.66 -6.93 3.92
N TYR A 71 8.93 -6.67 2.84
CA TYR A 71 7.59 -7.21 2.61
C TYR A 71 7.36 -7.42 1.10
N GLY A 72 6.51 -8.36 0.75
CA GLY A 72 6.35 -8.79 -0.63
C GLY A 72 5.79 -10.20 -0.75
N ASN A 73 6.11 -10.82 -1.88
CA ASN A 73 5.79 -12.20 -2.23
C ASN A 73 6.97 -12.81 -3.02
N ASN A 74 6.77 -13.98 -3.60
CA ASN A 74 7.82 -14.69 -4.36
C ASN A 74 8.34 -13.93 -5.59
N GLU A 75 7.60 -12.94 -6.08
CA GLU A 75 7.94 -12.20 -7.30
C GLU A 75 8.40 -10.77 -7.03
N THR A 76 7.88 -10.15 -5.97
CA THR A 76 8.11 -8.74 -5.67
C THR A 76 8.53 -8.59 -4.22
N CYS A 77 9.61 -7.85 -4.00
CA CYS A 77 10.14 -7.57 -2.67
C CYS A 77 10.35 -6.06 -2.53
N LYS A 78 9.84 -5.48 -1.45
CA LYS A 78 9.95 -4.05 -1.13
C LYS A 78 10.54 -3.89 0.25
N GLU A 79 11.23 -2.78 0.46
CA GLU A 79 11.76 -2.39 1.76
C GLU A 79 11.23 -1.00 2.14
N SER A 80 10.87 -0.83 3.41
CA SER A 80 10.49 0.47 3.98
C SER A 80 11.21 0.70 5.30
N GLN A 81 11.42 1.99 5.61
CA GLN A 81 12.06 2.44 6.84
C GLN A 81 11.03 3.00 7.80
N PHE A 82 11.09 2.56 9.05
CA PHE A 82 10.22 2.99 10.13
C PHE A 82 11.08 3.54 11.26
N MET A 83 10.81 4.77 11.68
CA MET A 83 11.45 5.33 12.88
C MET A 83 10.98 4.56 14.10
N GLY A 84 11.91 4.24 14.99
CA GLY A 84 11.65 3.46 16.20
C GLY A 84 11.89 1.96 16.08
N ASN A 85 11.60 1.24 17.15
CA ASN A 85 11.77 -0.21 17.23
C ASN A 85 10.43 -0.92 16.98
N TRP A 86 10.28 -1.55 15.82
CA TRP A 86 9.05 -2.23 15.41
C TRP A 86 9.14 -3.77 15.47
N THR A 87 10.12 -4.32 16.19
CA THR A 87 10.36 -5.78 16.28
C THR A 87 9.14 -6.59 16.66
N ARG A 88 8.32 -6.08 17.59
CA ARG A 88 7.09 -6.75 18.06
C ARG A 88 5.95 -6.75 17.02
N HIS A 89 6.13 -6.07 15.89
CA HIS A 89 5.18 -6.03 14.79
C HIS A 89 5.66 -6.80 13.55
N SER A 90 6.73 -7.61 13.66
CA SER A 90 7.35 -8.33 12.53
C SER A 90 6.38 -9.08 11.61
N GLN A 91 5.34 -9.67 12.20
CA GLN A 91 4.30 -10.42 11.52
C GLN A 91 3.24 -9.56 10.78
N CYS A 92 3.24 -8.24 10.98
CA CYS A 92 2.35 -7.29 10.31
C CYS A 92 3.10 -6.20 9.53
N LEU A 93 4.37 -5.92 9.84
CA LEU A 93 5.03 -4.64 9.52
C LEU A 93 5.20 -4.40 8.02
N MET A 94 4.33 -3.56 7.46
CA MET A 94 4.39 -3.03 6.10
C MET A 94 3.58 -1.72 6.02
N PRO A 95 3.82 -0.83 5.05
CA PRO A 95 2.99 0.35 4.88
C PRO A 95 1.58 -0.02 4.41
N CYS A 96 0.60 0.80 4.77
CA CYS A 96 -0.78 0.64 4.32
C CYS A 96 -1.43 1.98 3.97
N ASN A 97 -2.46 1.92 3.14
CA ASN A 97 -3.40 3.02 2.95
C ASN A 97 -4.58 2.79 3.89
N THR A 98 -4.94 3.77 4.71
CA THR A 98 -6.02 3.63 5.70
C THR A 98 -7.40 3.54 5.08
N ASP A 99 -7.59 4.05 3.87
CA ASP A 99 -8.82 3.94 3.11
C ASP A 99 -8.99 2.51 2.54
N TYR A 100 -7.89 1.75 2.47
CA TYR A 100 -7.86 0.37 1.99
C TYR A 100 -7.08 -0.52 2.97
N PRO A 101 -7.63 -0.81 4.18
CA PRO A 101 -6.89 -1.50 5.25
C PRO A 101 -6.75 -3.02 5.04
N GLN A 102 -7.42 -3.58 4.04
CA GLN A 102 -7.44 -5.01 3.74
C GLN A 102 -6.06 -5.68 3.66
N PRO A 103 -5.02 -5.06 3.07
CA PRO A 103 -3.67 -5.63 3.04
C PRO A 103 -3.07 -5.91 4.43
N CYS A 104 -3.53 -5.22 5.48
CA CYS A 104 -3.15 -5.57 6.85
C CYS A 104 -4.10 -6.64 7.42
N THR A 105 -5.41 -6.47 7.29
CA THR A 105 -6.39 -7.33 7.97
C THR A 105 -6.51 -8.72 7.35
N SER A 106 -6.00 -8.92 6.14
CA SER A 106 -5.91 -10.22 5.48
C SER A 106 -4.67 -11.04 5.88
N LEU A 107 -3.74 -10.47 6.67
CA LEU A 107 -2.57 -11.19 7.15
C LEU A 107 -3.02 -12.22 8.20
N THR A 108 -2.91 -13.50 7.85
CA THR A 108 -3.46 -14.64 8.62
C THR A 108 -2.74 -14.92 9.94
N ASN A 109 -1.54 -14.37 10.14
CA ASN A 109 -0.66 -14.74 11.25
C ASN A 109 -0.89 -13.93 12.53
N ALA A 110 -1.65 -12.83 12.48
CA ALA A 110 -1.91 -11.98 13.65
C ALA A 110 -3.12 -11.07 13.44
N THR A 111 -3.64 -10.49 14.53
CA THR A 111 -4.62 -9.39 14.47
C THR A 111 -3.93 -8.10 14.03
N CYS A 112 -3.61 -8.03 12.74
CA CYS A 112 -2.96 -6.88 12.11
C CYS A 112 -4.00 -5.82 11.76
N ILE A 113 -3.69 -4.56 12.09
CA ILE A 113 -4.53 -3.40 11.76
C ILE A 113 -3.70 -2.32 11.06
N CYS A 114 -4.34 -1.53 10.20
CA CYS A 114 -3.71 -0.37 9.57
C CYS A 114 -3.83 0.84 10.50
N ILE A 115 -2.70 1.33 11.01
CA ILE A 115 -2.66 2.46 11.93
C ILE A 115 -2.31 3.74 11.18
N PRO A 116 -3.16 4.78 11.18
CA PRO A 116 -2.86 6.06 10.56
C PRO A 116 -1.68 6.75 11.22
N ARG A 117 -0.84 7.38 10.39
CA ARG A 117 0.09 8.42 10.86
C ARG A 117 -0.68 9.63 11.38
N ASN A 118 -0.07 10.35 12.31
CA ASN A 118 -0.65 11.54 12.93
C ASN A 118 -0.61 12.76 11.99
N ASP A 119 0.42 12.86 11.14
CA ASP A 119 0.64 13.98 10.22
C ASP A 119 -0.07 13.81 8.88
N VAL A 120 -0.20 12.57 8.39
CA VAL A 120 -0.86 12.23 7.12
C VAL A 120 -1.76 11.01 7.33
N PRO A 121 -3.02 11.20 7.77
CA PRO A 121 -3.89 10.09 8.18
C PRO A 121 -4.24 9.10 7.07
N SER A 122 -4.09 9.44 5.79
CA SER A 122 -4.31 8.52 4.66
C SER A 122 -3.20 7.48 4.49
N VAL A 123 -2.05 7.69 5.14
CA VAL A 123 -0.90 6.78 5.14
C VAL A 123 -0.75 6.17 6.52
N GLY A 124 -0.57 4.86 6.56
CA GLY A 124 -0.44 4.13 7.81
C GLY A 124 0.61 3.03 7.79
N VAL A 125 0.66 2.31 8.90
CA VAL A 125 1.50 1.12 9.08
C VAL A 125 0.63 -0.04 9.54
N CYS A 126 0.81 -1.20 8.91
CA CYS A 126 0.27 -2.45 9.39
C CYS A 126 1.01 -2.85 10.66
N ALA A 127 0.28 -3.02 11.76
CA ALA A 127 0.85 -3.34 13.06
C ALA A 127 -0.05 -4.28 13.84
N VAL A 128 0.57 -5.11 14.69
CA VAL A 128 -0.16 -5.98 15.63
C VAL A 128 -0.98 -5.13 16.59
N GLN A 129 -2.28 -5.39 16.68
CA GLN A 129 -3.19 -4.71 17.60
C GLN A 129 -2.79 -4.96 19.07
N GLY A 130 -2.86 -3.91 19.90
CA GLY A 130 -2.61 -4.00 21.34
C GLY A 130 -1.13 -4.05 21.73
N ILE A 131 -0.22 -3.91 20.77
CA ILE A 131 1.22 -3.83 20.99
C ILE A 131 1.67 -2.37 20.92
N PRO A 132 2.48 -1.87 21.87
CA PRO A 132 3.05 -0.52 21.81
C PRO A 132 3.83 -0.29 20.51
N LEU A 133 3.58 0.85 19.89
CA LEU A 133 4.18 1.23 18.60
C LEU A 133 5.66 1.56 18.73
N GLY A 134 6.38 1.44 17.61
CA GLY A 134 7.81 1.71 17.58
C GLY A 134 8.16 3.19 17.78
N ASN A 135 7.24 4.11 17.46
CA ASN A 135 7.37 5.55 17.70
C ASN A 135 5.98 6.20 17.92
N SER A 136 5.99 7.50 18.25
CA SER A 136 4.79 8.30 18.55
C SER A 136 4.18 9.03 17.35
N ASP A 137 4.68 8.78 16.12
CA ASP A 137 4.18 9.46 14.91
C ASP A 137 2.89 8.84 14.37
N TYR A 138 2.42 7.75 14.98
CA TYR A 138 1.21 7.03 14.61
C TYR A 138 0.20 7.09 15.75
N ASN A 139 -1.07 6.94 15.39
CA ASN A 139 -2.14 6.91 16.37
C ASN A 139 -2.01 5.66 17.25
N GLU A 140 -2.24 5.80 18.56
CA GLU A 140 -2.16 4.65 19.47
C GLU A 140 -3.14 3.54 19.05
N THR A 141 -2.70 2.29 19.08
CA THR A 141 -3.65 1.18 19.15
C THR A 141 -4.28 1.22 20.53
N LYS A 142 -5.51 1.70 20.65
CA LYS A 142 -6.27 1.49 21.88
C LYS A 142 -6.38 -0.02 22.08
N ALA A 143 -5.66 -0.56 23.06
CA ALA A 143 -5.95 -1.89 23.55
C ALA A 143 -7.37 -1.86 24.12
N CYS A 144 -8.22 -2.82 23.73
CA CYS A 144 -9.43 -3.06 24.49
C CYS A 144 -9.03 -3.36 25.94
N ARG A 145 -9.63 -2.63 26.88
CA ARG A 145 -9.48 -2.82 28.31
C ARG A 145 -10.67 -3.60 28.85
#